data_AF-A0AAT9FR23-F1
#
_entry.id   AF-A0AAT9FR23-F1
#
_cell.length_a   1.000
_cell.length_b   1.000
_cell.length_c   1.000
_cell.angle_alpha   90.00
_cell.angle_beta   90.00
_cell.angle_gamma   90.00
#
_symmetry.space_group_name_H-M   'P 1'
#
loop_
_entity.id
_entity.type
_entity.pdbx_description
1 polymer ?
#
loop_
_entity_poly.entity_id
_entity_poly.type
_entity_poly.pdbx_seq_one_letter_code
_entity_poly.pdbx_strand_id
1 'polypeptide(L)'
;MIQPNSQEQTRLFTDTKAKTSSKGKKSTARTKRVSKSRIQDFGIQAPSGVAKNFVLDTNVLLHDPGCLNRFKDNHLCIPADVLAELDKFKGEQSERGANARQVHRKLTEMFASGENVTRGVPTDGGGTIRLVIYDPAFCEKNSQELGQFLRIFPDREQVDHRILAATVLLKEHNSAPVVLVTKDLNMQLKARAVNIECEDYLNDKVDPIEVSSYDMRCVEVDPSELQRFASSGELVLEHPRRKEIVLNQYVLLKAGEKQTMPARLDSEGTFVRLQIPEVLRIPDGHHLKPLNLGQKCLIDALLNPEISLVTCYGQAGTGKTLVAVAAGLHEMFNRRYNGLTVSRPVVSMGDQLGFLPGSLDDKMRPWLQPIYDALDLLMQPNSNQGPRRKQQKKENLGDAASKPYDELIERGIIEIEALCYIRGRSIPNRFFILDEAQQLTPQEAKTVVTRMSRGSKLVLVGDPAQIDNPYVDSRSNGLVFTRNRLKGQAFTAHVTLSRGERSPLAEAGAQLM
;
A
#
# COMPACT_ATOMS: atom_id res chain seq x y z
N MET A 1 52.85 7.04 -29.26
CA MET A 1 53.36 8.15 -28.42
C MET A 1 53.28 7.70 -26.97
N ILE A 2 54.24 6.87 -26.55
CA ILE A 2 55.43 7.15 -25.71
C ILE A 2 55.09 7.12 -24.21
N GLN A 3 55.91 6.30 -23.53
CA GLN A 3 55.78 5.56 -22.28
C GLN A 3 55.86 6.37 -20.96
N PRO A 4 55.54 5.72 -19.82
CA PRO A 4 55.72 6.25 -18.47
C PRO A 4 57.14 5.98 -17.93
N ASN A 5 57.65 6.87 -17.07
CA ASN A 5 58.95 6.72 -16.43
C ASN A 5 58.80 6.16 -15.01
N SER A 6 59.48 5.04 -14.77
CA SER A 6 59.72 4.45 -13.45
C SER A 6 61.19 4.01 -13.37
N GLN A 7 61.75 4.13 -12.17
CA GLN A 7 63.03 3.60 -11.66
C GLN A 7 64.26 4.50 -11.77
N GLU A 8 64.79 4.84 -10.59
CA GLU A 8 66.20 4.80 -10.14
C GLU A 8 66.15 5.17 -8.64
N GLN A 9 66.95 4.66 -7.69
CA GLN A 9 67.91 3.58 -7.61
C GLN A 9 68.18 3.35 -6.11
N THR A 10 68.75 2.20 -5.78
CA THR A 10 68.90 1.65 -4.42
C THR A 10 70.27 1.98 -3.80
N ARG A 11 70.31 2.04 -2.45
CA ARG A 11 71.45 1.83 -1.52
C ARG A 11 72.48 2.94 -1.31
N LEU A 12 72.62 3.36 -0.05
CA LEU A 12 73.91 3.44 0.63
C LEU A 12 73.72 3.41 2.16
N PHE A 13 74.14 2.30 2.78
CA PHE A 13 74.49 2.21 4.19
C PHE A 13 75.82 2.95 4.41
N THR A 14 75.90 3.80 5.43
CA THR A 14 77.16 3.96 6.19
C THR A 14 76.86 4.21 7.66
N ASP A 15 77.55 3.43 8.48
CA ASP A 15 77.66 3.50 9.93
C ASP A 15 78.12 4.87 10.43
N THR A 16 77.57 5.31 11.56
CA THR A 16 78.39 6.01 12.57
C THR A 16 77.89 5.67 13.97
N LYS A 17 78.75 4.97 14.73
CA LYS A 17 78.53 4.62 16.13
C LYS A 17 78.93 5.77 17.06
N ALA A 18 78.19 5.82 18.17
CA ALA A 18 78.58 6.18 19.54
C ALA A 18 78.67 7.66 19.97
N LYS A 19 77.75 8.05 20.87
CA LYS A 19 78.07 8.20 22.31
C LYS A 19 76.81 8.20 23.18
N THR A 20 76.96 7.53 24.32
CA THR A 20 76.02 7.23 25.40
C THR A 20 75.60 8.46 26.22
N SER A 21 74.32 8.51 26.64
CA SER A 21 73.99 8.67 28.07
C SER A 21 72.55 8.21 28.34
N SER A 22 72.42 7.34 29.33
CA SER A 22 71.15 6.86 29.88
C SER A 22 70.62 7.86 30.92
N LYS A 23 69.33 8.18 30.86
CA LYS A 23 68.46 8.36 32.04
C LYS A 23 66.99 8.35 31.57
N GLY A 24 66.22 7.48 32.19
CA GLY A 24 64.93 7.04 31.68
C GLY A 24 63.70 7.78 32.21
N LYS A 25 62.57 7.22 31.79
CA LYS A 25 61.19 7.37 32.29
C LYS A 25 60.49 8.71 31.99
N LYS A 26 59.67 8.71 30.93
CA LYS A 26 58.19 8.68 30.99
C LYS A 26 57.60 9.08 29.62
N SER A 27 57.17 8.11 28.81
CA SER A 27 56.42 8.39 27.56
C SER A 27 55.38 7.31 27.21
N THR A 28 54.67 6.75 28.19
CA THR A 28 53.60 5.75 27.94
C THR A 28 52.17 6.31 28.11
N ALA A 29 51.99 7.63 28.20
CA ALA A 29 50.66 8.25 28.36
C ALA A 29 50.11 8.94 27.09
N ARG A 30 50.90 9.12 26.02
CA ARG A 30 50.47 9.88 24.84
C ARG A 30 49.80 9.04 23.75
N THR A 31 50.07 7.74 23.64
CA THR A 31 49.56 6.89 22.55
C THR A 31 48.14 6.36 22.79
N LYS A 32 47.69 6.21 24.05
CA LYS A 32 46.33 5.75 24.37
C LYS A 32 45.24 6.82 24.23
N ARG A 33 45.60 8.12 24.20
CA ARG A 33 44.62 9.22 24.05
C ARG A 33 44.23 9.50 22.59
N VAL A 34 45.03 9.06 21.62
CA VAL A 34 44.78 9.31 20.18
C VAL A 34 43.78 8.31 19.57
N SER A 35 43.54 7.14 20.20
CA SER A 35 42.62 6.13 19.64
C SER A 35 41.13 6.42 19.91
N LYS A 36 40.77 7.06 21.03
CA LYS A 36 39.36 7.40 21.34
C LYS A 36 38.84 8.62 20.59
N SER A 37 39.70 9.54 20.14
CA SER A 37 39.26 10.78 19.46
C SER A 37 38.73 10.56 18.05
N ARG A 38 39.01 9.40 17.43
CA ARG A 38 38.59 9.09 16.05
C ARG A 38 37.16 8.55 15.94
N ILE A 39 36.56 8.03 17.01
CA ILE A 39 35.21 7.42 16.99
C ILE A 39 34.14 8.45 16.58
N GLN A 40 34.36 9.73 16.91
CA GLN A 40 33.48 10.84 16.50
C GLN A 40 33.48 11.05 14.97
N ASP A 41 34.57 10.72 14.30
CA ASP A 41 34.68 10.88 12.84
C ASP A 41 33.82 9.86 12.08
N PHE A 42 33.44 8.74 12.74
CA PHE A 42 32.61 7.67 12.17
C PHE A 42 31.09 7.89 12.38
N GLY A 43 30.68 9.02 12.97
CA GLY A 43 29.27 9.31 13.25
C GLY A 43 28.63 8.41 14.32
N ILE A 44 29.45 7.71 15.10
CA ILE A 44 29.01 6.78 16.15
C ILE A 44 28.48 7.55 17.37
N GLN A 45 28.88 8.79 17.59
CA GLN A 45 28.39 9.61 18.69
C GLN A 45 27.32 10.60 18.21
N ALA A 46 26.15 10.56 18.83
CA ALA A 46 25.04 11.46 18.53
C ALA A 46 25.32 12.90 19.03
N PRO A 47 24.73 13.92 18.40
CA PRO A 47 24.66 15.28 18.96
C PRO A 47 24.01 15.27 20.35
N SER A 48 24.38 16.21 21.22
CA SER A 48 23.86 16.28 22.60
C SER A 48 22.35 16.53 22.65
N GLY A 49 21.59 15.68 23.36
CA GLY A 49 20.14 15.78 23.55
C GLY A 49 19.53 14.53 24.21
N VAL A 50 18.23 14.57 24.54
CA VAL A 50 17.47 13.42 25.10
C VAL A 50 16.78 12.59 24.00
N ALA A 51 16.94 12.99 22.73
CA ALA A 51 16.24 12.38 21.60
C ALA A 51 16.80 10.99 21.24
N LYS A 52 15.94 10.09 20.75
CA LYS A 52 16.32 8.72 20.38
C LYS A 52 17.20 8.71 19.12
N ASN A 53 17.98 7.65 18.96
CA ASN A 53 18.72 7.36 17.74
C ASN A 53 18.02 6.24 16.95
N PHE A 54 17.54 6.54 15.75
CA PHE A 54 16.94 5.55 14.86
C PHE A 54 17.95 5.14 13.80
N VAL A 55 18.24 3.84 13.69
CA VAL A 55 19.07 3.26 12.63
C VAL A 55 18.17 2.73 11.54
N LEU A 56 18.38 3.15 10.29
CA LEU A 56 17.56 2.69 9.17
C LEU A 56 18.18 1.51 8.44
N ASP A 57 17.35 0.51 8.18
CA ASP A 57 17.58 -0.52 7.17
C ASP A 57 17.28 0.01 5.75
N THR A 58 17.99 -0.50 4.74
CA THR A 58 17.81 -0.16 3.32
C THR A 58 16.38 -0.40 2.86
N ASN A 59 15.74 -1.49 3.30
CA ASN A 59 14.38 -1.84 2.91
C ASN A 59 13.34 -0.77 3.30
N VAL A 60 13.59 -0.03 4.39
CA VAL A 60 12.72 1.07 4.82
C VAL A 60 12.79 2.23 3.83
N LEU A 61 14.00 2.57 3.39
CA LEU A 61 14.26 3.65 2.44
C LEU A 61 13.77 3.30 1.03
N LEU A 62 13.93 2.05 0.61
CA LEU A 62 13.44 1.56 -0.69
C LEU A 62 11.91 1.53 -0.77
N HIS A 63 11.22 1.39 0.36
CA HIS A 63 9.76 1.38 0.40
C HIS A 63 9.17 2.79 0.56
N ASP A 64 9.77 3.66 1.36
CA ASP A 64 9.27 5.02 1.59
C ASP A 64 10.41 6.05 1.57
N PRO A 65 10.66 6.68 0.41
CA PRO A 65 11.62 7.79 0.29
C PRO A 65 11.29 9.01 1.15
N GLY A 66 10.06 9.09 1.67
CA GLY A 66 9.62 10.13 2.60
C GLY A 66 10.04 9.88 4.05
N CYS A 67 10.53 8.69 4.39
CA CYS A 67 10.80 8.30 5.78
C CYS A 67 11.81 9.22 6.49
N LEU A 68 12.78 9.77 5.75
CA LEU A 68 13.81 10.69 6.27
C LEU A 68 13.25 11.89 7.05
N ASN A 69 12.04 12.34 6.71
CA ASN A 69 11.42 13.53 7.30
C ASN A 69 10.43 13.19 8.44
N ARG A 70 10.25 11.91 8.79
CA ARG A 70 9.15 11.46 9.67
C ARG A 70 9.57 11.19 11.11
N PHE A 71 10.85 11.36 11.42
CA PHE A 71 11.42 11.09 12.75
C PHE A 71 11.38 12.28 13.73
N LYS A 72 10.67 13.36 13.36
CA LYS A 72 10.46 14.57 14.19
C LYS A 72 11.77 15.10 14.79
N ASP A 73 11.87 15.15 16.11
CA ASP A 73 12.97 15.65 16.92
C ASP A 73 14.08 14.61 17.17
N ASN A 74 13.98 13.41 16.59
CA ASN A 74 14.92 12.31 16.80
C ASN A 74 16.08 12.29 15.81
N HIS A 75 17.17 11.62 16.20
CA HIS A 75 18.37 11.51 15.39
C HIS A 75 18.32 10.28 14.49
N LEU A 76 18.41 10.49 13.18
CA LEU A 76 18.46 9.44 12.17
C LEU A 76 19.90 9.07 11.84
N CYS A 77 20.19 7.77 11.90
CA CYS A 77 21.48 7.16 11.63
C CYS A 77 21.35 6.31 10.38
N ILE A 78 22.07 6.69 9.31
CA ILE A 78 22.09 5.93 8.06
C ILE A 78 23.44 5.22 7.98
N PRO A 79 23.50 3.89 8.15
CA PRO A 79 24.73 3.14 7.94
C PRO A 79 25.25 3.36 6.51
N ALA A 80 26.57 3.54 6.36
CA ALA A 80 27.17 3.78 5.05
C ALA A 80 26.90 2.63 4.05
N ASP A 81 26.76 1.40 4.55
CA ASP A 81 26.45 0.21 3.74
C ASP A 81 25.07 0.28 3.07
N VAL A 82 24.12 1.01 3.67
CA VAL A 82 22.81 1.28 3.06
C VAL A 82 22.95 2.05 1.75
N LEU A 83 23.90 2.99 1.67
CA LEU A 83 24.16 3.74 0.43
C LEU A 83 24.64 2.83 -0.69
N ALA A 84 25.52 1.87 -0.37
CA ALA A 84 26.02 0.90 -1.33
C ALA A 84 24.91 -0.03 -1.84
N GLU A 85 23.94 -0.39 -0.98
CA GLU A 85 22.76 -1.13 -1.44
C GLU A 85 21.82 -0.28 -2.29
N LEU A 86 21.53 0.96 -1.89
CA LEU A 86 20.71 1.88 -2.69
C LEU A 86 21.30 2.09 -4.10
N ASP A 87 22.63 2.13 -4.23
CA ASP A 87 23.31 2.21 -5.52
C ASP A 87 23.01 1.00 -6.43
N LYS A 88 22.97 -0.22 -5.88
CA LYS A 88 22.61 -1.43 -6.64
C LYS A 88 21.20 -1.34 -7.24
N PHE A 89 20.25 -0.75 -6.50
CA PHE A 89 18.86 -0.65 -6.92
C PHE A 89 18.59 0.50 -7.92
N LYS A 90 19.49 1.48 -8.09
CA LYS A 90 19.26 2.63 -9.00
C LYS A 90 18.97 2.24 -10.45
N GLY A 91 19.61 1.17 -10.92
CA GLY A 91 19.52 0.67 -12.29
C GLY A 91 18.21 -0.05 -12.60
N GLU A 92 17.42 -0.38 -11.59
CA GLU A 92 16.16 -1.08 -11.80
C GLU A 92 15.07 -0.15 -12.36
N GLN A 93 14.31 -0.67 -13.31
CA GLN A 93 13.06 -0.05 -13.80
C GLN A 93 11.85 -0.44 -12.93
N SER A 94 12.07 -0.56 -11.63
CA SER A 94 11.07 -0.92 -10.61
C SER A 94 10.72 0.28 -9.72
N GLU A 95 9.65 0.18 -8.94
CA GLU A 95 9.33 1.16 -7.89
C GLU A 95 10.47 1.29 -6.88
N ARG A 96 11.11 0.17 -6.51
CA ARG A 96 12.29 0.15 -5.65
C ARG A 96 13.44 0.97 -6.24
N GLY A 97 13.69 0.84 -7.55
CA GLY A 97 14.71 1.63 -8.24
C GLY A 97 14.38 3.12 -8.35
N ALA A 98 13.11 3.48 -8.54
CA ALA A 98 12.66 4.87 -8.50
C ALA A 98 12.82 5.47 -7.09
N ASN A 99 12.44 4.72 -6.06
CA ASN A 99 12.57 5.10 -4.67
C ASN A 99 14.04 5.26 -4.26
N ALA A 100 14.91 4.32 -4.67
CA ALA A 100 16.36 4.41 -4.46
C ALA A 100 16.94 5.69 -5.07
N ARG A 101 16.54 6.05 -6.30
CA ARG A 101 16.95 7.31 -6.96
C ARG A 101 16.46 8.54 -6.19
N GLN A 102 15.23 8.53 -5.69
CA GLN A 102 14.67 9.64 -4.92
C GLN A 102 15.37 9.82 -3.57
N VAL A 103 15.61 8.73 -2.83
CA VAL A 103 16.37 8.75 -1.58
C VAL A 103 17.77 9.29 -1.82
N HIS A 104 18.46 8.82 -2.87
CA HIS A 104 19.78 9.33 -3.20
C HIS A 104 19.80 10.83 -3.46
N ARG A 105 18.85 11.35 -4.25
CA ARG A 105 18.76 12.80 -4.51
C ARG A 105 18.58 13.58 -3.20
N LYS A 106 17.65 13.15 -2.34
CA LYS A 106 17.42 13.79 -1.04
C LYS A 106 18.65 13.76 -0.14
N LEU A 107 19.32 12.61 -0.02
CA LEU A 107 20.53 12.50 0.79
C LEU A 107 21.65 13.39 0.23
N THR A 108 21.84 13.41 -1.09
CA THR A 108 22.82 14.32 -1.73
C THR A 108 22.47 15.78 -1.45
N GLU A 109 21.21 16.18 -1.57
CA GLU A 109 20.75 17.55 -1.28
C GLU A 109 20.98 17.93 0.19
N MET A 110 20.61 17.05 1.12
CA MET A 110 20.80 17.27 2.57
C MET A 110 22.29 17.39 2.92
N PHE A 111 23.14 16.54 2.35
CA PHE A 111 24.56 16.52 2.63
C PHE A 111 25.38 17.51 1.79
N ALA A 112 24.78 18.21 0.82
CA ALA A 112 25.49 19.16 -0.04
C ALA A 112 26.06 20.38 0.70
N SER A 113 25.44 20.76 1.82
CA SER A 113 25.79 21.96 2.60
C SER A 113 26.55 21.66 3.91
N GLY A 114 26.70 20.40 4.28
CA GLY A 114 27.28 20.00 5.56
C GLY A 114 28.80 19.85 5.50
N GLU A 115 29.53 20.56 6.36
CA GLU A 115 30.98 20.41 6.49
C GLU A 115 31.40 19.00 6.95
N ASN A 116 30.51 18.20 7.56
CA ASN A 116 30.77 16.82 7.97
C ASN A 116 29.49 15.95 8.03
N VAL A 117 29.28 15.08 7.04
CA VAL A 117 28.13 14.13 6.93
C VAL A 117 27.96 13.21 8.14
N THR A 118 29.04 12.95 8.89
CA THR A 118 29.05 12.10 10.08
C THR A 118 28.68 12.82 11.37
N ARG A 119 28.77 14.17 11.41
CA ARG A 119 28.32 14.96 12.57
C ARG A 119 26.80 15.21 12.58
N GLY A 120 26.18 15.04 11.42
CA GLY A 120 24.74 15.15 11.24
C GLY A 120 24.29 16.52 10.73
N VAL A 121 23.25 16.49 9.90
CA VAL A 121 22.57 17.65 9.32
C VAL A 121 21.24 17.82 10.04
N PRO A 122 20.87 19.03 10.50
CA PRO A 122 19.60 19.26 11.16
C PRO A 122 18.42 18.99 10.22
N THR A 123 17.32 18.47 10.78
CA THR A 123 16.04 18.29 10.08
C THR A 123 15.02 19.34 10.52
N ASP A 124 14.02 19.60 9.67
CA ASP A 124 12.92 20.53 9.97
C ASP A 124 12.14 20.16 11.25
N GLY A 125 12.19 18.89 11.65
CA GLY A 125 11.53 18.37 12.85
C GLY A 125 12.28 18.60 14.16
N GLY A 126 13.48 19.21 14.12
CA GLY A 126 14.33 19.46 15.28
C GLY A 126 15.35 18.35 15.60
N GLY A 127 15.36 17.28 14.80
CA GLY A 127 16.33 16.18 14.89
C GLY A 127 17.54 16.38 13.97
N THR A 128 18.28 15.30 13.70
CA THR A 128 19.42 15.34 12.76
C THR A 128 19.53 14.05 11.94
N ILE A 129 20.02 14.12 10.71
CA ILE A 129 20.36 12.95 9.88
C ILE A 129 21.87 12.86 9.72
N ARG A 130 22.48 11.70 9.99
CA ARG A 130 23.92 11.48 9.84
C ARG A 130 24.27 10.14 9.20
N LEU A 131 25.44 10.08 8.58
CA LEU A 131 26.05 8.81 8.15
C LEU A 131 26.82 8.16 9.31
N VAL A 132 26.66 6.84 9.45
CA VAL A 132 27.38 6.03 10.43
C VAL A 132 28.26 5.04 9.69
N ILE A 133 29.55 5.05 10.00
CA ILE A 133 30.55 4.25 9.31
C ILE A 133 31.01 3.13 10.24
N TYR A 134 30.88 1.89 9.79
CA TYR A 134 31.47 0.73 10.43
C TYR A 134 32.79 0.36 9.74
N ASP A 135 33.91 0.51 10.46
CA ASP A 135 35.22 0.00 10.04
C ASP A 135 35.61 -1.22 10.88
N PRO A 136 35.56 -2.45 10.32
CA PRO A 136 35.91 -3.67 11.03
C PRO A 136 37.31 -3.64 11.67
N ALA A 137 38.29 -3.02 11.00
CA ALA A 137 39.68 -3.05 11.47
C ALA A 137 39.90 -2.17 12.70
N PHE A 138 39.16 -1.06 12.79
CA PHE A 138 39.26 -0.07 13.86
C PHE A 138 38.24 -0.31 14.98
N CYS A 139 36.96 -0.51 14.65
CA CYS A 139 35.88 -0.59 15.63
C CYS A 139 35.95 -1.86 16.50
N GLU A 140 36.28 -3.02 15.92
CA GLU A 140 36.37 -4.30 16.65
C GLU A 140 37.41 -4.26 17.78
N LYS A 141 38.53 -3.57 17.57
CA LYS A 141 39.61 -3.46 18.56
C LYS A 141 39.26 -2.53 19.73
N ASN A 142 38.17 -1.77 19.61
CA ASN A 142 37.80 -0.71 20.55
C ASN A 142 36.42 -0.91 21.18
N SER A 143 35.74 -2.03 20.91
CA SER A 143 34.40 -2.36 21.43
C SER A 143 34.33 -3.82 21.88
N GLN A 144 33.96 -4.05 23.15
CA GLN A 144 33.85 -5.40 23.69
C GLN A 144 32.52 -6.06 23.26
N GLU A 145 31.46 -5.26 23.18
CA GLU A 145 30.12 -5.61 22.76
C GLU A 145 30.10 -6.05 21.30
N LEU A 146 30.80 -5.32 20.42
CA LEU A 146 30.98 -5.71 19.02
C LEU A 146 31.75 -7.04 18.90
N GLY A 147 32.76 -7.25 19.76
CA GLY A 147 33.48 -8.51 19.82
C GLY A 147 32.60 -9.71 20.20
N GLN A 148 31.56 -9.51 21.03
CA GLN A 148 30.57 -10.54 21.34
C GLN A 148 29.60 -10.75 20.17
N PHE A 149 29.12 -9.66 19.56
CA PHE A 149 28.27 -9.70 18.38
C PHE A 149 28.89 -10.54 17.25
N LEU A 150 30.18 -10.31 16.94
CA LEU A 150 30.88 -11.01 15.86
C LEU A 150 31.15 -12.50 16.15
N ARG A 151 31.03 -12.96 17.40
CA ARG A 151 31.06 -14.40 17.70
C ARG A 151 29.76 -15.09 17.33
N ILE A 152 28.64 -14.36 17.36
CA ILE A 152 27.32 -14.84 16.97
C ILE A 152 27.15 -14.70 15.45
N PHE A 153 27.58 -13.58 14.88
CA PHE A 153 27.51 -13.28 13.45
C PHE A 153 28.91 -13.02 12.88
N PRO A 154 29.64 -14.06 12.44
CA PRO A 154 31.07 -13.95 12.07
C PRO A 154 31.32 -13.38 10.67
N ASP A 155 30.32 -13.38 9.79
CA ASP A 155 30.45 -12.84 8.44
C ASP A 155 30.44 -11.31 8.47
N ARG A 156 31.59 -10.71 8.10
CA ARG A 156 31.84 -9.26 8.12
C ARG A 156 31.46 -8.56 6.82
N GLU A 157 31.23 -9.31 5.75
CA GLU A 157 30.94 -8.76 4.42
C GLU A 157 29.43 -8.63 4.20
N GLN A 158 28.63 -9.44 4.89
CA GLN A 158 27.17 -9.35 4.81
C GLN A 158 26.67 -7.99 5.32
N VAL A 159 25.92 -7.27 4.47
CA VAL A 159 25.43 -5.92 4.77
C VAL A 159 24.54 -5.89 6.03
N ASP A 160 23.62 -6.84 6.20
CA ASP A 160 22.80 -6.96 7.41
C ASP A 160 23.66 -6.93 8.68
N HIS A 161 24.76 -7.68 8.68
CA HIS A 161 25.63 -7.79 9.85
C HIS A 161 26.39 -6.50 10.09
N ARG A 162 26.76 -5.77 9.03
CA ARG A 162 27.40 -4.46 9.14
C ARG A 162 26.45 -3.40 9.68
N ILE A 163 25.18 -3.41 9.27
CA ILE A 163 24.13 -2.53 9.82
C ILE A 163 23.90 -2.84 11.31
N LEU A 164 23.80 -4.12 11.67
CA LEU A 164 23.68 -4.54 13.07
C LEU A 164 24.92 -4.17 13.90
N ALA A 165 26.12 -4.36 13.37
CA ALA A 165 27.38 -3.96 14.00
C ALA A 165 27.44 -2.45 14.26
N ALA A 166 27.05 -1.63 13.29
CA ALA A 166 26.91 -0.18 13.46
C ALA A 166 25.90 0.16 14.57
N THR A 167 24.79 -0.58 14.66
CA THR A 167 23.77 -0.40 15.70
C THR A 167 24.29 -0.75 17.10
N VAL A 168 25.08 -1.83 17.24
CA VAL A 168 25.75 -2.20 18.50
C VAL A 168 26.70 -1.08 18.94
N LEU A 169 27.52 -0.55 18.02
CA LEU A 169 28.45 0.54 18.32
C LEU A 169 27.72 1.81 18.76
N LEU A 170 26.63 2.17 18.08
CA LEU A 170 25.78 3.28 18.47
C LEU A 170 25.23 3.08 19.89
N LYS A 171 24.80 1.87 20.23
CA LYS A 171 24.25 1.54 21.55
C LYS A 171 25.31 1.64 22.66
N GLU A 172 26.55 1.26 22.37
CA GLU A 172 27.66 1.33 23.34
C GLU A 172 28.09 2.79 23.62
N HIS A 173 28.07 3.64 22.59
CA HIS A 173 28.62 4.99 22.66
C HIS A 173 27.61 6.12 22.89
N ASN A 174 26.31 5.80 22.99
CA ASN A 174 25.25 6.77 23.24
C ASN A 174 24.42 6.38 24.46
N SER A 175 24.12 7.37 25.32
CA SER A 175 23.24 7.17 26.48
C SER A 175 21.75 7.15 26.11
N ALA A 176 21.38 7.77 25.00
CA ALA A 176 20.00 7.77 24.51
C ALA A 176 19.67 6.45 23.82
N PRO A 177 18.40 6.00 23.85
CA PRO A 177 17.98 4.74 23.23
C PRO A 177 18.34 4.69 21.74
N VAL A 178 18.81 3.52 21.30
CA VAL A 178 19.12 3.22 19.89
C VAL A 178 18.14 2.16 19.40
N VAL A 179 17.37 2.49 18.38
CA VAL A 179 16.31 1.65 17.82
C VAL A 179 16.60 1.36 16.36
N LEU A 180 16.66 0.10 15.97
CA LEU A 180 16.74 -0.33 14.58
C LEU A 180 15.34 -0.31 13.95
N VAL A 181 15.18 0.38 12.84
CA VAL A 181 13.94 0.41 12.06
C VAL A 181 14.12 -0.43 10.82
N THR A 182 13.36 -1.52 10.72
CA THR A 182 13.45 -2.47 9.59
C THR A 182 12.08 -3.07 9.27
N LYS A 183 11.88 -3.43 8.00
CA LYS A 183 10.72 -4.20 7.54
C LYS A 183 10.98 -5.71 7.43
N ASP A 184 12.23 -6.15 7.58
CA ASP A 184 12.61 -7.56 7.42
C ASP A 184 12.50 -8.31 8.75
N LEU A 185 11.66 -9.34 8.79
CA LEU A 185 11.49 -10.22 9.95
C LEU A 185 12.81 -10.90 10.35
N ASN A 186 13.64 -11.30 9.38
CA ASN A 186 14.93 -11.93 9.68
C ASN A 186 15.87 -10.95 10.35
N MET A 187 15.90 -9.71 9.89
CA MET A 187 16.70 -8.65 10.52
C MET A 187 16.22 -8.35 11.94
N GLN A 188 14.90 -8.32 12.18
CA GLN A 188 14.33 -8.17 13.52
C GLN A 188 14.71 -9.33 14.45
N LEU A 189 14.65 -10.58 13.97
CA LEU A 189 15.05 -11.75 14.75
C LEU A 189 16.54 -11.72 15.10
N LYS A 190 17.40 -11.38 14.12
CA LYS A 190 18.85 -11.21 14.36
C LYS A 190 19.12 -10.11 15.38
N ALA A 191 18.45 -8.96 15.27
CA ALA A 191 18.59 -7.84 16.20
C ALA A 191 18.20 -8.22 17.63
N ARG A 192 17.06 -8.90 17.81
CA ARG A 192 16.59 -9.38 19.12
C ARG A 192 17.56 -10.39 19.74
N ALA A 193 18.17 -11.26 18.94
CA ALA A 193 19.16 -12.23 19.43
C ALA A 193 20.39 -11.58 20.08
N VAL A 194 20.71 -10.32 19.72
CA VAL A 194 21.82 -9.54 20.29
C VAL A 194 21.35 -8.34 21.13
N ASN A 195 20.09 -8.38 21.61
CA ASN A 195 19.49 -7.36 22.47
C ASN A 195 19.48 -5.94 21.85
N ILE A 196 19.35 -5.82 20.53
CA ILE A 196 19.07 -4.56 19.85
C ILE A 196 17.56 -4.34 19.85
N GLU A 197 17.12 -3.15 20.26
CA GLU A 197 15.71 -2.75 20.17
C GLU A 197 15.37 -2.50 18.70
N CYS A 198 14.27 -3.09 18.22
CA CYS A 198 13.84 -2.94 16.83
C CYS A 198 12.35 -2.62 16.71
N GLU A 199 12.02 -1.70 15.81
CA GLU A 199 10.65 -1.30 15.47
C GLU A 199 10.36 -1.61 13.99
N ASP A 200 9.14 -2.09 13.69
CA ASP A 200 8.65 -2.21 12.31
C ASP A 200 8.35 -0.80 11.77
N TYR A 201 8.65 -0.55 10.50
CA TYR A 201 8.30 0.72 9.86
C TYR A 201 6.82 0.74 9.45
N LEU A 202 5.98 1.25 10.34
CA LEU A 202 4.51 1.24 10.25
C LEU A 202 3.91 2.47 9.55
N ASN A 203 4.46 2.89 8.41
CA ASN A 203 3.97 4.12 7.73
C ASN A 203 3.14 3.87 6.46
N ASP A 204 3.00 2.61 6.05
CA ASP A 204 2.10 2.19 4.96
C ASP A 204 1.27 0.94 5.33
N LYS A 205 1.36 0.46 6.57
CA LYS A 205 0.51 -0.63 7.03
C LYS A 205 -0.73 -0.04 7.69
N VAL A 206 -1.86 -0.27 7.05
CA VAL A 206 -3.17 -0.15 7.68
C VAL A 206 -3.17 -0.96 8.97
N ASP A 207 -3.78 -0.42 10.02
CA ASP A 207 -3.99 -1.17 11.25
C ASP A 207 -4.64 -2.52 10.93
N PRO A 208 -4.18 -3.64 11.53
CA PRO A 208 -4.72 -4.98 11.27
C PRO A 208 -6.25 -5.05 11.41
N ILE A 209 -6.83 -4.16 12.22
CA ILE A 209 -8.26 -4.08 12.54
C ILE A 209 -9.07 -3.53 11.35
N GLU A 210 -8.55 -2.58 10.56
CA GLU A 210 -9.31 -1.95 9.47
C GLU A 210 -9.48 -2.86 8.23
N VAL A 211 -8.60 -3.85 8.05
CA VAL A 211 -8.69 -4.82 6.93
C VAL A 211 -9.48 -6.08 7.34
N SER A 212 -9.51 -6.41 8.63
CA SER A 212 -10.16 -7.63 9.14
C SER A 212 -11.58 -7.42 9.69
N SER A 213 -11.90 -6.23 10.20
CA SER A 213 -13.27 -5.91 10.64
C SER A 213 -14.07 -5.36 9.46
N TYR A 214 -14.90 -6.23 8.87
CA TYR A 214 -15.87 -5.83 7.86
C TYR A 214 -17.13 -5.18 8.46
N ASP A 215 -17.15 -4.94 9.77
CA ASP A 215 -18.33 -4.51 10.49
C ASP A 215 -18.61 -3.01 10.33
N MET A 216 -19.89 -2.69 10.25
CA MET A 216 -20.35 -1.32 10.21
C MET A 216 -20.26 -0.71 11.60
N ARG A 217 -19.69 0.49 11.70
CA ARG A 217 -19.57 1.21 12.97
C ARG A 217 -20.95 1.55 13.52
N CYS A 218 -21.19 1.23 14.79
CA CYS A 218 -22.39 1.62 15.51
C CYS A 218 -22.20 2.98 16.20
N VAL A 219 -23.25 3.81 16.16
CA VAL A 219 -23.33 5.10 16.85
C VAL A 219 -24.54 5.04 17.77
N GLU A 220 -24.30 5.10 19.08
CA GLU A 220 -25.37 5.09 20.07
C GLU A 220 -26.12 6.44 20.01
N VAL A 221 -27.45 6.35 19.91
CA VAL A 221 -28.40 7.46 19.84
C VAL A 221 -29.57 7.25 20.79
N ASP A 222 -30.16 8.35 21.22
CA ASP A 222 -31.36 8.28 22.06
C ASP A 222 -32.57 7.79 21.22
N PRO A 223 -33.55 7.10 21.84
CA PRO A 223 -34.74 6.65 21.13
C PRO A 223 -35.50 7.79 20.43
N SER A 224 -35.52 8.99 21.01
CA SER A 224 -36.13 10.19 20.40
C SER A 224 -35.36 10.69 19.18
N GLU A 225 -34.02 10.63 19.20
CA GLU A 225 -33.15 10.94 18.07
C GLU A 225 -33.38 9.96 16.91
N LEU A 226 -33.44 8.65 17.22
CA LEU A 226 -33.68 7.61 16.22
C LEU A 226 -35.09 7.72 15.60
N GLN A 227 -36.10 8.03 16.42
CA GLN A 227 -37.46 8.26 15.92
C GLN A 227 -37.51 9.50 15.02
N ARG A 228 -36.85 10.60 15.41
CA ARG A 228 -36.74 11.79 14.56
C ARG A 228 -36.03 11.49 13.25
N PHE A 229 -34.95 10.70 13.28
CA PHE A 229 -34.25 10.27 12.08
C PHE A 229 -35.15 9.41 11.17
N ALA A 230 -35.95 8.51 11.74
CA ALA A 230 -36.89 7.69 10.98
C ALA A 230 -37.92 8.53 10.22
N SER A 231 -38.42 9.62 10.84
CA SER A 231 -39.42 10.52 10.26
C SER A 231 -38.83 11.54 9.29
N SER A 232 -37.75 12.22 9.67
CA SER A 232 -37.16 13.32 8.88
C SER A 232 -36.13 12.86 7.86
N GLY A 233 -35.49 11.71 8.09
CA GLY A 233 -34.37 11.22 7.29
C GLY A 233 -33.03 11.87 7.63
N GLU A 234 -32.98 12.78 8.59
CA GLU A 234 -31.78 13.56 8.95
C GLU A 234 -31.58 13.61 10.46
N LEU A 235 -30.31 13.57 10.90
CA LEU A 235 -29.93 13.68 12.30
C LEU A 235 -28.61 14.42 12.45
N VAL A 236 -28.63 15.54 13.18
CA VAL A 236 -27.45 16.29 13.57
C VAL A 236 -27.09 15.89 15.00
N LEU A 237 -25.94 15.23 15.17
CA LEU A 237 -25.38 14.91 16.48
C LEU A 237 -24.36 15.98 16.91
N GLU A 238 -23.92 16.03 18.16
CA GLU A 238 -22.83 16.93 18.56
C GLU A 238 -21.46 16.43 18.05
N HIS A 239 -20.47 17.32 17.90
CA HIS A 239 -19.13 16.98 17.39
C HIS A 239 -18.41 15.86 18.19
N PRO A 240 -18.51 15.76 19.53
CA PRO A 240 -17.86 14.68 20.29
C PRO A 240 -18.36 13.29 19.89
N ARG A 241 -19.66 13.16 19.60
CA ARG A 241 -20.30 11.91 19.16
C ARG A 241 -19.97 11.55 17.70
N ARG A 242 -19.34 12.48 16.96
CA ARG A 242 -18.91 12.33 15.57
C ARG A 242 -17.39 12.24 15.39
N LYS A 243 -16.59 12.34 16.46
CA LYS A 243 -15.14 12.67 16.44
C LYS A 243 -14.24 11.75 15.60
N GLU A 244 -14.74 10.62 15.11
CA GLU A 244 -13.98 9.64 14.32
C GLU A 244 -14.72 9.17 13.06
N ILE A 245 -15.86 9.78 12.74
CA ILE A 245 -16.66 9.42 11.57
C ILE A 245 -16.29 10.36 10.44
N VAL A 246 -15.85 9.81 9.32
CA VAL A 246 -15.45 10.59 8.15
C VAL A 246 -16.64 10.81 7.21
N LEU A 247 -16.52 11.80 6.31
CA LEU A 247 -17.54 12.07 5.30
C LEU A 247 -17.82 10.81 4.47
N ASN A 248 -19.09 10.64 4.12
CA ASN A 248 -19.65 9.49 3.40
C ASN A 248 -19.37 8.11 4.06
N GLN A 249 -19.01 8.09 5.33
CA GLN A 249 -18.95 6.83 6.09
C GLN A 249 -20.37 6.38 6.43
N TYR A 250 -20.64 5.10 6.17
CA TYR A 250 -21.87 4.43 6.58
C TYR A 250 -21.75 3.93 8.02
N VAL A 251 -22.81 4.16 8.80
CA VAL A 251 -22.91 3.76 10.20
C VAL A 251 -24.28 3.15 10.50
N LEU A 252 -24.36 2.42 11.61
CA LEU A 252 -25.61 1.99 12.22
C LEU A 252 -25.92 2.90 13.41
N LEU A 253 -26.95 3.73 13.29
CA LEU A 253 -27.53 4.42 14.43
C LEU A 253 -28.26 3.39 15.30
N LYS A 254 -27.95 3.33 16.59
CA LYS A 254 -28.48 2.33 17.51
C LYS A 254 -29.11 3.00 18.72
N ALA A 255 -30.36 2.66 19.02
CA ALA A 255 -31.06 3.07 20.24
C ALA A 255 -31.40 1.84 21.08
N GLY A 256 -30.72 1.67 22.21
CA GLY A 256 -30.83 0.46 23.04
C GLY A 256 -30.38 -0.80 22.30
N GLU A 257 -30.84 -1.98 22.70
CA GLU A 257 -30.29 -3.25 22.19
C GLU A 257 -30.78 -3.66 20.79
N LYS A 258 -32.00 -3.27 20.38
CA LYS A 258 -32.67 -3.86 19.20
C LYS A 258 -32.98 -2.89 18.07
N GLN A 259 -33.03 -1.59 18.33
CA GLN A 259 -33.42 -0.62 17.30
C GLN A 259 -32.17 -0.09 16.60
N THR A 260 -32.05 -0.38 15.31
CA THR A 260 -30.95 0.10 14.49
C THR A 260 -31.45 0.66 13.16
N MET A 261 -30.82 1.72 12.67
CA MET A 261 -31.08 2.28 11.35
C MET A 261 -29.76 2.66 10.66
N PRO A 262 -29.58 2.32 9.38
CA PRO A 262 -28.39 2.74 8.65
C PRO A 262 -28.47 4.23 8.30
N ALA A 263 -27.33 4.89 8.40
CA ALA A 263 -27.16 6.28 8.02
C ALA A 263 -25.80 6.49 7.33
N ARG A 264 -25.69 7.55 6.54
CA ARG A 264 -24.43 8.04 5.98
C ARG A 264 -24.17 9.44 6.52
N LEU A 265 -22.92 9.76 6.84
CA LEU A 265 -22.53 11.14 7.12
C LEU A 265 -22.37 11.89 5.79
N ASP A 266 -23.14 12.95 5.56
CA ASP A 266 -23.01 13.78 4.35
C ASP A 266 -21.86 14.80 4.45
N SER A 267 -21.72 15.65 3.43
CA SER A 267 -20.72 16.73 3.36
C SER A 267 -20.94 17.87 4.37
N GLU A 268 -22.15 18.04 4.88
CA GLU A 268 -22.49 19.03 5.91
C GLU A 268 -22.28 18.49 7.33
N GLY A 269 -21.91 17.21 7.44
CA GLY A 269 -21.73 16.50 8.71
C GLY A 269 -23.06 16.03 9.31
N THR A 270 -24.14 16.00 8.53
CA THR A 270 -25.45 15.50 8.97
C THR A 270 -25.55 14.00 8.65
N PHE A 271 -26.11 13.22 9.57
CA PHE A 271 -26.47 11.84 9.25
C PHE A 271 -27.73 11.84 8.40
N VAL A 272 -27.64 11.25 7.21
CA VAL A 272 -28.75 11.16 6.26
C VAL A 272 -29.14 9.71 6.03
N ARG A 273 -30.45 9.49 5.82
CA ARG A 273 -31.00 8.19 5.45
C ARG A 273 -30.53 7.80 4.05
N LEU A 274 -30.26 6.51 3.88
CA LEU A 274 -29.90 5.94 2.57
C LEU A 274 -31.02 6.20 1.55
N GLN A 275 -30.63 6.71 0.38
CA GLN A 275 -31.49 7.03 -0.75
C GLN A 275 -31.31 5.93 -1.81
N ILE A 276 -32.01 4.82 -1.64
CA ILE A 276 -31.95 3.68 -2.56
C ILE A 276 -33.32 3.36 -3.14
N PRO A 277 -33.42 2.96 -4.42
CA PRO A 277 -34.63 2.37 -4.95
C PRO A 277 -34.85 0.98 -4.32
N GLU A 278 -36.09 0.51 -4.32
CA GLU A 278 -36.40 -0.85 -3.86
C GLU A 278 -35.68 -1.91 -4.72
N VAL A 279 -35.55 -1.63 -6.01
CA VAL A 279 -34.92 -2.50 -7.01
C VAL A 279 -34.10 -1.68 -7.99
N LEU A 280 -32.94 -2.18 -8.40
CA LEU A 280 -32.22 -1.68 -9.57
C LEU A 280 -32.91 -2.22 -10.82
N ARG A 281 -33.53 -1.33 -11.59
CA ARG A 281 -34.22 -1.69 -12.83
C ARG A 281 -33.23 -1.71 -13.99
N ILE A 282 -33.15 -2.85 -14.65
CA ILE A 282 -32.42 -3.05 -15.91
C ILE A 282 -33.49 -3.37 -16.97
N PRO A 283 -33.66 -2.52 -18.00
CA PRO A 283 -34.58 -2.77 -19.10
C PRO A 283 -34.32 -4.14 -19.74
N ASP A 284 -35.42 -4.87 -19.99
CA ASP A 284 -35.43 -6.19 -20.62
C ASP A 284 -34.61 -7.30 -19.91
N GLY A 285 -34.13 -7.02 -18.70
CA GLY A 285 -33.32 -7.92 -17.89
C GLY A 285 -33.92 -8.21 -16.50
N HIS A 286 -33.10 -8.81 -15.65
CA HIS A 286 -33.44 -9.12 -14.27
C HIS A 286 -33.20 -7.93 -13.34
N HIS A 287 -34.18 -7.61 -12.50
CA HIS A 287 -34.02 -6.56 -11.49
C HIS A 287 -33.19 -7.06 -10.31
N LEU A 288 -32.25 -6.24 -9.84
CA LEU A 288 -31.43 -6.58 -8.68
C LEU A 288 -32.00 -5.94 -7.41
N LYS A 289 -32.33 -6.76 -6.41
CA LYS A 289 -32.69 -6.32 -5.05
C LYS A 289 -31.48 -6.48 -4.12
N PRO A 290 -31.15 -5.49 -3.27
CA PRO A 290 -30.10 -5.67 -2.27
C PRO A 290 -30.54 -6.72 -1.24
N LEU A 291 -29.68 -7.71 -1.01
CA LEU A 291 -29.98 -8.84 -0.11
C LEU A 291 -29.65 -8.54 1.35
N ASN A 292 -28.64 -7.70 1.59
CA ASN A 292 -28.20 -7.33 2.93
C ASN A 292 -27.85 -5.84 3.05
N LEU A 293 -27.58 -5.41 4.28
CA LEU A 293 -27.31 -4.01 4.58
C LEU A 293 -26.07 -3.49 3.85
N GLY A 294 -25.00 -4.29 3.73
CA GLY A 294 -23.80 -3.88 3.01
C GLY A 294 -24.09 -3.54 1.55
N GLN A 295 -24.90 -4.36 0.87
CA GLN A 295 -25.35 -4.08 -0.49
C GLN A 295 -26.23 -2.82 -0.56
N LYS A 296 -27.08 -2.56 0.44
CA LYS A 296 -27.85 -1.31 0.51
C LYS A 296 -26.94 -0.07 0.57
N CYS A 297 -25.90 -0.11 1.42
CA CYS A 297 -24.91 0.96 1.49
C CYS A 297 -24.12 1.12 0.20
N LEU A 298 -23.75 0.00 -0.44
CA LEU A 298 -23.05 0.04 -1.72
C LEU A 298 -23.93 0.68 -2.80
N ILE A 299 -25.19 0.29 -2.92
CA ILE A 299 -26.12 0.89 -3.89
C ILE A 299 -26.31 2.38 -3.61
N ASP A 300 -26.48 2.81 -2.35
CA ASP A 300 -26.55 4.23 -1.99
C ASP A 300 -25.33 5.01 -2.52
N ALA A 301 -24.11 4.50 -2.29
CA ALA A 301 -22.88 5.13 -2.76
C ALA A 301 -22.79 5.18 -4.29
N LEU A 302 -23.21 4.10 -4.96
CA LEU A 302 -23.16 3.98 -6.41
C LEU A 302 -24.15 4.91 -7.12
N LEU A 303 -25.34 5.12 -6.55
CA LEU A 303 -26.38 5.97 -7.15
C LEU A 303 -26.29 7.45 -6.75
N ASN A 304 -25.53 7.78 -5.69
CA ASN A 304 -25.35 9.15 -5.26
C ASN A 304 -24.48 9.96 -6.24
N PRO A 305 -24.97 11.06 -6.82
CA PRO A 305 -24.23 11.85 -7.82
C PRO A 305 -23.04 12.64 -7.23
N GLU A 306 -23.04 12.95 -5.94
CA GLU A 306 -21.95 13.69 -5.28
C GLU A 306 -20.70 12.82 -5.08
N ILE A 307 -20.86 11.50 -5.07
CA ILE A 307 -19.77 10.54 -4.90
C ILE A 307 -19.24 10.15 -6.27
N SER A 308 -18.04 10.61 -6.64
CA SER A 308 -17.40 10.25 -7.90
C SER A 308 -16.47 9.04 -7.79
N LEU A 309 -16.06 8.65 -6.58
CA LEU A 309 -15.23 7.46 -6.35
C LEU A 309 -15.81 6.59 -5.25
N VAL A 310 -16.05 5.32 -5.57
CA VAL A 310 -16.49 4.31 -4.61
C VAL A 310 -15.41 3.23 -4.51
N THR A 311 -14.99 2.87 -3.30
CA THR A 311 -14.22 1.64 -3.08
C THR A 311 -15.06 0.64 -2.32
N CYS A 312 -15.14 -0.60 -2.78
CA CYS A 312 -15.86 -1.67 -2.10
C CYS A 312 -14.92 -2.82 -1.75
N TYR A 313 -14.79 -3.09 -0.46
CA TYR A 313 -14.17 -4.33 0.02
C TYR A 313 -15.23 -5.38 0.18
N GLY A 314 -14.89 -6.63 -0.05
CA GLY A 314 -15.73 -7.74 0.34
C GLY A 314 -15.10 -9.05 -0.04
N GLN A 315 -15.39 -10.09 0.73
CA GLN A 315 -14.95 -11.44 0.39
C GLN A 315 -15.54 -11.90 -0.96
N ALA A 316 -14.95 -12.94 -1.55
CA ALA A 316 -15.53 -13.59 -2.72
C ALA A 316 -17.01 -13.99 -2.45
N GLY A 317 -17.90 -13.73 -3.42
CA GLY A 317 -19.34 -14.05 -3.30
C GLY A 317 -20.22 -13.07 -2.51
N THR A 318 -19.69 -11.93 -2.08
CA THR A 318 -20.49 -10.83 -1.50
C THR A 318 -21.33 -10.05 -2.52
N GLY A 319 -21.17 -10.35 -3.82
CA GLY A 319 -21.90 -9.70 -4.91
C GLY A 319 -21.35 -8.34 -5.33
N LYS A 320 -20.15 -7.94 -4.86
CA LYS A 320 -19.51 -6.65 -5.16
C LYS A 320 -19.52 -6.28 -6.66
N THR A 321 -19.02 -7.17 -7.53
CA THR A 321 -19.01 -6.95 -8.99
C THR A 321 -20.42 -6.91 -9.56
N LEU A 322 -21.29 -7.85 -9.18
CA LEU A 322 -22.67 -7.94 -9.67
C LEU A 322 -23.48 -6.67 -9.34
N VAL A 323 -23.42 -6.20 -8.09
CA VAL A 323 -24.10 -4.98 -7.65
C VAL A 323 -23.54 -3.75 -8.35
N ALA A 324 -22.21 -3.67 -8.52
CA ALA A 324 -21.59 -2.57 -9.25
C ALA A 324 -22.03 -2.52 -10.72
N VAL A 325 -22.04 -3.66 -11.42
CA VAL A 325 -22.50 -3.77 -12.81
C VAL A 325 -23.98 -3.44 -12.92
N ALA A 326 -24.81 -3.95 -12.01
CA ALA A 326 -26.24 -3.63 -11.99
C ALA A 326 -26.51 -2.13 -11.80
N ALA A 327 -25.78 -1.48 -10.88
CA ALA A 327 -25.89 -0.04 -10.69
C ALA A 327 -25.40 0.75 -11.91
N GLY A 328 -24.30 0.31 -12.53
CA GLY A 328 -23.77 0.91 -13.75
C GLY A 328 -24.74 0.83 -14.92
N LEU A 329 -25.36 -0.34 -15.14
CA LEU A 329 -26.43 -0.51 -16.13
C LEU A 329 -27.62 0.38 -15.82
N HIS A 330 -28.10 0.39 -14.56
CA HIS A 330 -29.23 1.21 -14.14
C HIS A 330 -29.00 2.71 -14.43
N GLU A 331 -27.84 3.23 -14.05
CA GLU A 331 -27.46 4.62 -14.26
C GLU A 331 -27.24 4.98 -15.74
N MET A 332 -26.70 4.05 -16.53
CA MET A 332 -26.56 4.17 -17.98
C MET A 332 -27.93 4.26 -18.67
N PHE A 333 -28.86 3.36 -18.33
CA PHE A 333 -30.22 3.40 -18.90
C PHE A 333 -31.01 4.64 -18.48
N ASN A 334 -30.75 5.17 -17.28
CA ASN A 334 -31.27 6.46 -16.82
C ASN A 334 -30.57 7.68 -17.44
N ARG A 335 -29.63 7.46 -18.38
CA ARG A 335 -28.88 8.50 -19.12
C ARG A 335 -28.05 9.43 -18.22
N ARG A 336 -27.63 9.00 -17.04
CA ARG A 336 -26.69 9.76 -16.21
C ARG A 336 -25.25 9.64 -16.74
N TYR A 337 -24.91 8.49 -17.28
CA TYR A 337 -23.63 8.23 -17.94
C TYR A 337 -23.86 7.78 -19.38
N ASN A 338 -22.93 8.11 -20.26
CA ASN A 338 -23.00 7.77 -21.68
C ASN A 338 -22.69 6.28 -21.94
N GLY A 339 -22.03 5.63 -20.98
CA GLY A 339 -21.66 4.23 -21.09
C GLY A 339 -21.12 3.65 -19.78
N LEU A 340 -21.05 2.32 -19.78
CA LEU A 340 -20.48 1.50 -18.72
C LEU A 340 -19.14 0.95 -19.21
N THR A 341 -18.08 1.07 -18.41
CA THR A 341 -16.83 0.36 -18.67
C THR A 341 -16.54 -0.54 -17.49
N VAL A 342 -16.24 -1.81 -17.75
CA VAL A 342 -15.77 -2.75 -16.73
C VAL A 342 -14.39 -3.22 -17.13
N SER A 343 -13.43 -2.98 -16.25
CA SER A 343 -12.05 -3.37 -16.46
C SER A 343 -11.53 -4.28 -15.36
N ARG A 344 -10.56 -5.13 -15.70
CA ARG A 344 -9.90 -6.04 -14.77
C ARG A 344 -8.39 -6.03 -15.02
N PRO A 345 -7.54 -6.00 -13.99
CA PRO A 345 -6.11 -6.18 -14.14
C PRO A 345 -5.78 -7.62 -14.56
N VAL A 346 -4.72 -7.75 -15.35
CA VAL A 346 -4.25 -9.05 -15.85
C VAL A 346 -3.06 -9.46 -15.01
N VAL A 347 -3.26 -10.42 -14.12
CA VAL A 347 -2.18 -11.00 -13.31
C VAL A 347 -1.82 -12.35 -13.91
N SER A 348 -0.58 -12.49 -14.36
CA SER A 348 -0.05 -13.78 -14.82
C SER A 348 0.38 -14.60 -13.61
N MET A 349 -0.20 -15.78 -13.43
CA MET A 349 0.31 -16.79 -12.50
C MET A 349 1.50 -17.50 -13.17
N GLY A 350 2.74 -17.07 -12.88
CA GLY A 350 3.97 -17.71 -13.38
C GLY A 350 4.58 -17.08 -14.64
N ASP A 351 5.55 -17.79 -15.23
CA ASP A 351 6.38 -17.32 -16.35
C ASP A 351 5.56 -17.13 -17.64
N GLN A 352 5.33 -15.84 -17.95
CA GLN A 352 4.81 -15.28 -19.20
C GLN A 352 3.43 -15.77 -19.65
N LEU A 353 2.68 -14.82 -20.20
CA LEU A 353 1.44 -15.08 -20.94
C LEU A 353 1.77 -16.10 -22.05
N GLY A 354 1.42 -17.38 -21.83
CA GLY A 354 1.56 -18.40 -22.85
C GLY A 354 0.87 -17.95 -24.13
N PHE A 355 1.44 -18.31 -25.29
CA PHE A 355 0.88 -17.96 -26.59
C PHE A 355 -0.45 -18.69 -26.82
N LEU A 356 -1.55 -18.11 -26.34
CA LEU A 356 -2.89 -18.48 -26.79
C LEU A 356 -3.01 -18.09 -28.27
N PRO A 357 -3.35 -18.99 -29.21
CA PRO A 357 -3.63 -18.59 -30.59
C PRO A 357 -4.95 -17.80 -30.65
N GLY A 358 -5.02 -16.73 -31.45
CA GLY A 358 -6.22 -15.90 -31.60
C GLY A 358 -5.96 -14.40 -31.50
N SER A 359 -7.05 -13.61 -31.57
CA SER A 359 -7.00 -12.16 -31.37
C SER A 359 -6.64 -11.81 -29.93
N LEU A 360 -6.25 -10.57 -29.67
CA LEU A 360 -5.96 -10.12 -28.30
C LEU A 360 -7.20 -10.24 -27.40
N ASP A 361 -8.39 -9.98 -27.94
CA ASP A 361 -9.66 -10.14 -27.21
C ASP A 361 -9.96 -11.60 -26.87
N ASP A 362 -9.71 -12.53 -27.81
CA ASP A 362 -9.85 -13.97 -27.54
C ASP A 362 -8.92 -14.45 -26.44
N LYS A 363 -7.71 -13.87 -26.39
CA LYS A 363 -6.76 -14.11 -25.31
C LYS A 363 -7.29 -13.56 -24.01
N MET A 364 -7.80 -12.33 -23.97
CA MET A 364 -8.25 -11.71 -22.71
C MET A 364 -9.56 -12.29 -22.16
N ARG A 365 -10.37 -12.93 -23.02
CA ARG A 365 -11.71 -13.43 -22.70
C ARG A 365 -11.81 -14.28 -21.42
N PRO A 366 -10.93 -15.26 -21.14
CA PRO A 366 -11.01 -16.07 -19.91
C PRO A 366 -10.90 -15.23 -18.63
N TRP A 367 -10.07 -14.18 -18.62
CA TRP A 367 -9.92 -13.28 -17.48
C TRP A 367 -11.12 -12.36 -17.30
N LEU A 368 -11.77 -11.98 -18.39
CA LEU A 368 -12.94 -11.11 -18.42
C LEU A 368 -14.27 -11.89 -18.28
N GLN A 369 -14.23 -13.23 -18.34
CA GLN A 369 -15.42 -14.09 -18.29
C GLN A 369 -16.36 -13.81 -17.11
N PRO A 370 -15.89 -13.57 -15.87
CA PRO A 370 -16.80 -13.26 -14.76
C PRO A 370 -17.63 -11.99 -14.96
N ILE A 371 -17.15 -11.04 -15.76
CA ILE A 371 -17.89 -9.83 -16.13
C ILE A 371 -19.01 -10.18 -17.11
N TYR A 372 -18.70 -11.01 -18.11
CA TYR A 372 -19.72 -11.53 -19.04
C TYR A 372 -20.79 -12.35 -18.31
N ASP A 373 -20.40 -13.19 -17.35
CA ASP A 373 -21.36 -13.97 -16.55
C ASP A 373 -22.29 -13.06 -15.73
N ALA A 374 -21.80 -11.92 -15.23
CA ALA A 374 -22.61 -10.93 -14.54
C ALA A 374 -23.60 -10.23 -15.49
N LEU A 375 -23.16 -9.88 -16.71
CA LEU A 375 -24.05 -9.32 -17.74
C LEU A 375 -25.10 -10.33 -18.20
N ASP A 376 -24.72 -11.59 -18.39
CA ASP A 376 -25.63 -12.69 -18.68
C ASP A 376 -26.72 -12.78 -17.60
N LEU A 377 -26.34 -12.79 -16.31
CA LEU A 377 -27.30 -12.86 -15.22
C LEU A 377 -28.26 -11.66 -15.16
N LEU A 378 -27.77 -10.46 -15.51
CA LEU A 378 -28.51 -9.22 -15.38
C LEU A 378 -29.37 -8.89 -16.60
N MET A 379 -28.95 -9.30 -17.80
CA MET A 379 -29.58 -8.94 -19.07
C MET A 379 -30.23 -10.12 -19.79
N GLN A 380 -30.27 -11.30 -19.17
CA GLN A 380 -31.07 -12.41 -19.70
C GLN A 380 -32.56 -12.01 -19.78
N PRO A 381 -33.21 -12.22 -20.93
CA PRO A 381 -34.64 -11.98 -21.06
C PRO A 381 -35.39 -12.85 -20.05
N ASN A 382 -36.42 -12.27 -19.39
CA ASN A 382 -37.35 -13.00 -18.53
C ASN A 382 -38.17 -14.03 -19.35
N SER A 383 -37.53 -15.09 -19.82
CA SER A 383 -38.23 -16.24 -20.38
C SER A 383 -38.49 -17.20 -19.23
N ASN A 384 -39.77 -17.36 -18.87
CA ASN A 384 -40.26 -18.44 -18.01
C ASN A 384 -40.10 -19.79 -18.74
N GLN A 385 -38.87 -20.19 -19.02
CA GLN A 385 -38.56 -21.51 -19.51
C GLN A 385 -37.91 -22.28 -18.36
N GLY A 386 -38.76 -22.91 -17.55
CA GLY A 386 -38.35 -24.10 -16.80
C GLY A 386 -37.69 -25.11 -17.74
N PRO A 387 -36.99 -26.14 -17.22
CA PRO A 387 -36.18 -27.05 -18.03
C PRO A 387 -37.03 -27.60 -19.19
N ARG A 388 -36.83 -27.06 -20.39
CA ARG A 388 -37.52 -27.51 -21.59
C ARG A 388 -37.03 -28.91 -21.86
N ARG A 389 -37.86 -29.89 -21.50
CA ARG A 389 -37.76 -31.27 -21.97
C ARG A 389 -37.54 -31.20 -23.48
N LYS A 390 -36.38 -31.64 -23.95
CA LYS A 390 -35.99 -31.71 -25.37
C LYS A 390 -37.18 -32.18 -26.21
N GLN A 391 -37.95 -31.27 -26.76
CA GLN A 391 -38.82 -31.53 -27.89
C GLN A 391 -38.21 -30.79 -29.05
N GLN A 392 -37.78 -31.61 -30.01
CA GLN A 392 -37.16 -31.26 -31.26
C GLN A 392 -37.97 -30.16 -31.96
N LYS A 393 -37.49 -28.92 -31.88
CA LYS A 393 -37.69 -27.95 -32.95
C LYS A 393 -36.34 -27.68 -33.57
N LYS A 394 -36.06 -28.42 -34.65
CA LYS A 394 -35.05 -28.04 -35.65
C LYS A 394 -35.53 -26.73 -36.27
N GLU A 395 -35.21 -25.61 -35.64
CA GLU A 395 -35.17 -24.31 -36.31
C GLU A 395 -33.68 -23.96 -36.45
N ASN A 396 -33.23 -23.95 -37.70
CA ASN A 396 -31.97 -23.45 -38.25
C ASN A 396 -30.83 -23.16 -37.25
N LEU A 397 -29.86 -24.08 -37.18
CA LEU A 397 -28.54 -23.86 -36.58
C LEU A 397 -27.68 -22.94 -37.47
N GLY A 398 -28.07 -21.66 -37.57
CA GLY A 398 -27.37 -20.65 -38.37
C GLY A 398 -26.78 -19.51 -37.57
N ASP A 399 -27.53 -18.94 -36.62
CA ASP A 399 -27.09 -17.81 -35.82
C ASP A 399 -27.29 -18.14 -34.34
N ALA A 400 -26.19 -18.15 -33.57
CA ALA A 400 -26.29 -18.08 -32.12
C ALA A 400 -27.09 -16.80 -31.80
N ALA A 401 -28.21 -16.91 -31.09
CA ALA A 401 -28.99 -15.74 -30.72
C ALA A 401 -28.08 -14.71 -30.05
N SER A 402 -27.87 -13.57 -30.71
CA SER A 402 -27.04 -12.47 -30.20
C SER A 402 -27.51 -12.09 -28.81
N LYS A 403 -26.58 -12.03 -27.84
CA LYS A 403 -26.94 -11.74 -26.46
C LYS A 403 -27.37 -10.27 -26.37
N PRO A 404 -28.30 -9.91 -25.47
CA PRO A 404 -28.82 -8.53 -25.41
C PRO A 404 -27.75 -7.45 -25.17
N TYR A 405 -26.63 -7.81 -24.55
CA TYR A 405 -25.51 -6.89 -24.32
C TYR A 405 -24.55 -6.80 -25.52
N ASP A 406 -24.57 -7.73 -26.48
CA ASP A 406 -23.64 -7.73 -27.62
C ASP A 406 -23.82 -6.46 -28.47
N GLU A 407 -25.07 -6.05 -28.75
CA GLU A 407 -25.35 -4.79 -29.46
C GLU A 407 -24.83 -3.55 -28.71
N LEU A 408 -24.86 -3.57 -27.37
CA LEU A 408 -24.36 -2.47 -26.55
C LEU A 408 -22.82 -2.42 -26.55
N ILE A 409 -22.17 -3.58 -26.63
CA ILE A 409 -20.72 -3.70 -26.76
C ILE A 409 -20.27 -3.22 -28.13
N GLU A 410 -20.92 -3.67 -29.21
CA GLU A 410 -20.62 -3.24 -30.59
C GLU A 410 -20.73 -1.72 -30.77
N ARG A 411 -21.68 -1.08 -30.07
CA ARG A 411 -21.86 0.38 -30.08
C ARG A 411 -20.90 1.14 -29.15
N GLY A 412 -20.06 0.44 -28.38
CA GLY A 412 -19.16 1.04 -27.38
C GLY A 412 -19.86 1.63 -26.15
N ILE A 413 -21.15 1.34 -25.99
CA ILE A 413 -21.94 1.77 -24.83
C ILE A 413 -21.49 0.98 -23.59
N ILE A 414 -21.29 -0.33 -23.76
CA ILE A 414 -20.63 -1.18 -22.76
C ILE A 414 -19.23 -1.51 -23.27
N GLU A 415 -18.21 -1.28 -22.46
CA GLU A 415 -16.82 -1.63 -22.76
C GLU A 415 -16.32 -2.62 -21.72
N ILE A 416 -15.80 -3.77 -22.14
CA ILE A 416 -15.20 -4.77 -21.25
C ILE A 416 -13.76 -4.96 -21.70
N GLU A 417 -12.80 -4.51 -20.90
CA GLU A 417 -11.41 -4.39 -21.34
C GLU A 417 -10.39 -4.69 -20.24
N ALA A 418 -9.20 -5.10 -20.64
CA ALA A 418 -8.08 -5.21 -19.71
C ALA A 418 -7.59 -3.82 -19.27
N LEU A 419 -7.10 -3.71 -18.02
CA LEU A 419 -6.67 -2.42 -17.48
C LEU A 419 -5.55 -1.73 -18.28
N CYS A 420 -4.71 -2.49 -18.99
CA CYS A 420 -3.60 -1.93 -19.77
C CYS A 420 -4.05 -0.90 -20.81
N TYR A 421 -5.30 -0.96 -21.30
CA TYR A 421 -5.83 -0.06 -22.32
C TYR A 421 -6.20 1.34 -21.82
N ILE A 422 -6.24 1.58 -20.51
CA ILE A 422 -6.64 2.89 -19.98
C ILE A 422 -5.48 3.90 -19.91
N ARG A 423 -4.23 3.45 -20.13
CA ARG A 423 -3.07 4.34 -20.06
C ARG A 423 -3.07 5.29 -21.26
N GLY A 424 -2.99 6.59 -20.99
CA GLY A 424 -2.89 7.61 -22.04
C GLY A 424 -4.20 8.26 -22.46
N ARG A 425 -5.37 7.73 -22.09
CA ARG A 425 -6.69 8.30 -22.44
C ARG A 425 -7.32 9.13 -21.29
N SER A 426 -8.31 9.95 -21.57
CA SER A 426 -9.16 10.58 -20.55
C SER A 426 -10.54 9.97 -20.65
N ILE A 427 -11.20 9.70 -19.52
CA ILE A 427 -12.48 8.97 -19.47
C ILE A 427 -13.58 9.90 -18.92
N PRO A 428 -14.30 10.64 -19.77
CA PRO A 428 -15.42 11.51 -19.38
C PRO A 428 -16.78 10.83 -19.46
N ASN A 429 -17.72 11.24 -18.59
CA ASN A 429 -19.12 10.81 -18.61
C ASN A 429 -19.36 9.29 -18.64
N ARG A 430 -18.51 8.50 -17.98
CA ARG A 430 -18.65 7.03 -17.92
C ARG A 430 -18.78 6.51 -16.49
N PHE A 431 -19.57 5.46 -16.32
CA PHE A 431 -19.57 4.65 -15.11
C PHE A 431 -18.48 3.59 -15.26
N PHE A 432 -17.36 3.76 -14.57
CA PHE A 432 -16.18 2.92 -14.71
C PHE A 432 -16.02 2.00 -13.50
N ILE A 433 -16.05 0.69 -13.73
CA ILE A 433 -15.84 -0.34 -12.71
C ILE A 433 -14.48 -0.97 -12.95
N LEU A 434 -13.65 -1.00 -11.92
CA LEU A 434 -12.41 -1.77 -11.89
C LEU A 434 -12.57 -2.93 -10.90
N ASP A 435 -12.72 -4.13 -11.45
CA ASP A 435 -12.80 -5.36 -10.68
C ASP A 435 -11.41 -5.88 -10.32
N GLU A 436 -11.30 -6.64 -9.23
CA GLU A 436 -10.05 -7.11 -8.63
C GLU A 436 -9.02 -5.99 -8.38
N ALA A 437 -9.48 -4.83 -7.90
CA ALA A 437 -8.62 -3.67 -7.69
C ALA A 437 -7.50 -3.90 -6.65
N GLN A 438 -7.58 -4.94 -5.81
CA GLN A 438 -6.50 -5.34 -4.90
C GLN A 438 -5.27 -5.89 -5.63
N GLN A 439 -5.40 -6.26 -6.90
CA GLN A 439 -4.26 -6.75 -7.70
C GLN A 439 -3.39 -5.61 -8.22
N LEU A 440 -3.80 -4.37 -8.04
CA LEU A 440 -3.09 -3.19 -8.52
C LEU A 440 -1.95 -2.81 -7.58
N THR A 441 -0.89 -2.27 -8.14
CA THR A 441 0.07 -1.46 -7.38
C THR A 441 -0.54 -0.08 -7.02
N PRO A 442 -0.06 0.60 -5.96
CA PRO A 442 -0.46 1.98 -5.66
C PRO A 442 -0.33 2.95 -6.85
N GLN A 443 0.72 2.79 -7.67
CA GLN A 443 0.97 3.62 -8.83
C GLN A 443 -0.04 3.37 -9.96
N GLU A 444 -0.45 2.12 -10.17
CA GLU A 444 -1.51 1.78 -11.12
C GLU A 444 -2.86 2.32 -10.68
N ALA A 445 -3.21 2.16 -9.41
CA ALA A 445 -4.43 2.75 -8.86
C ALA A 445 -4.45 4.29 -9.00
N LYS A 446 -3.33 4.95 -8.69
CA LYS A 446 -3.17 6.40 -8.94
C LYS A 446 -3.35 6.75 -10.43
N THR A 447 -2.81 5.92 -11.32
CA THR A 447 -2.98 6.11 -12.76
C THR A 447 -4.45 6.01 -13.16
N VAL A 448 -5.21 5.05 -12.63
CA VAL A 448 -6.66 4.93 -12.91
C VAL A 448 -7.42 6.15 -12.42
N VAL A 449 -7.21 6.53 -11.14
CA VAL A 449 -7.93 7.65 -10.51
C VAL A 449 -7.70 8.96 -11.27
N THR A 450 -6.46 9.23 -11.70
CA THR A 450 -6.11 10.47 -12.41
C THR A 450 -6.60 10.53 -13.86
N ARG A 451 -7.14 9.44 -14.40
CA ARG A 451 -7.70 9.37 -15.76
C ARG A 451 -9.20 9.66 -15.81
N MET A 452 -9.86 9.62 -14.65
CA MET A 452 -11.28 9.93 -14.52
C MET A 452 -11.52 11.42 -14.76
N SER A 453 -12.33 11.72 -15.76
CA SER A 453 -12.71 13.10 -16.07
C SER A 453 -14.05 13.46 -15.43
N ARG A 454 -14.44 14.74 -15.50
CA ARG A 454 -15.70 15.23 -14.97
C ARG A 454 -16.89 14.42 -15.53
N GLY A 455 -17.90 14.22 -14.68
CA GLY A 455 -19.10 13.47 -15.03
C GLY A 455 -18.92 11.95 -15.04
N SER A 456 -17.73 11.44 -14.74
CA SER A 456 -17.49 10.00 -14.57
C SER A 456 -17.56 9.59 -13.10
N LYS A 457 -17.92 8.33 -12.87
CA LYS A 457 -17.85 7.67 -11.56
C LYS A 457 -16.90 6.49 -11.66
N LEU A 458 -15.94 6.40 -10.75
CA LEU A 458 -15.01 5.29 -10.62
C LEU A 458 -15.42 4.40 -9.45
N VAL A 459 -15.51 3.10 -9.71
CA VAL A 459 -15.87 2.09 -8.72
C VAL A 459 -14.75 1.06 -8.66
N LEU A 460 -14.01 1.03 -7.57
CA LEU A 460 -12.97 0.02 -7.33
C LEU A 460 -13.54 -1.06 -6.43
N VAL A 461 -13.65 -2.29 -6.93
CA VAL A 461 -14.14 -3.43 -6.13
C VAL A 461 -13.05 -4.49 -6.02
N GLY A 462 -13.00 -5.18 -4.88
CA GLY A 462 -12.00 -6.22 -4.67
C GLY A 462 -12.06 -6.88 -3.31
N ASP A 463 -11.17 -7.85 -3.11
CA ASP A 463 -10.99 -8.58 -1.85
C ASP A 463 -9.53 -8.47 -1.39
N PRO A 464 -9.21 -7.61 -0.39
CA PRO A 464 -7.84 -7.48 0.11
C PRO A 464 -7.21 -8.77 0.64
N ALA A 465 -8.00 -9.81 0.94
CA ALA A 465 -7.49 -11.12 1.38
C ALA A 465 -7.11 -12.04 0.20
N GLN A 466 -7.58 -11.76 -1.02
CA GLN A 466 -7.32 -12.57 -2.21
C GLN A 466 -6.39 -11.80 -3.17
N ILE A 467 -5.07 -11.99 -3.01
CA ILE A 467 -4.05 -11.35 -3.82
C ILE A 467 -3.26 -12.40 -4.58
N ASP A 468 -3.24 -12.24 -5.89
CA ASP A 468 -2.51 -13.11 -6.82
C ASP A 468 -1.23 -12.43 -7.33
N ASN A 469 -1.18 -11.10 -7.28
CA ASN A 469 -0.04 -10.32 -7.72
C ASN A 469 1.11 -10.42 -6.68
N PRO A 470 2.28 -10.99 -7.03
CA PRO A 470 3.38 -11.20 -6.08
C PRO A 470 4.08 -9.90 -5.64
N TYR A 471 3.78 -8.77 -6.28
CA TYR A 471 4.40 -7.48 -5.99
C TYR A 471 3.61 -6.62 -5.00
N VAL A 472 2.45 -7.07 -4.53
CA VAL A 472 1.59 -6.32 -3.60
C VAL A 472 1.13 -7.22 -2.46
N ASP A 473 0.83 -6.61 -1.31
CA ASP A 473 0.28 -7.33 -0.16
C ASP A 473 -1.09 -6.77 0.26
N SER A 474 -1.72 -7.41 1.25
CA SER A 474 -3.07 -7.07 1.73
C SER A 474 -3.17 -5.69 2.36
N ARG A 475 -2.03 -5.04 2.66
CA ARG A 475 -1.95 -3.72 3.27
C ARG A 475 -1.39 -2.66 2.33
N SER A 476 -0.68 -3.06 1.26
CA SER A 476 0.03 -2.18 0.34
C SER A 476 -0.45 -2.25 -1.11
N ASN A 477 -1.62 -2.84 -1.38
CA ASN A 477 -2.21 -2.86 -2.71
C ASN A 477 -2.95 -1.56 -3.08
N GLY A 478 -3.24 -1.41 -4.37
CA GLY A 478 -3.83 -0.21 -4.95
C GLY A 478 -5.25 0.10 -4.47
N LEU A 479 -6.07 -0.92 -4.18
CA LEU A 479 -7.40 -0.74 -3.60
C LEU A 479 -7.29 -0.16 -2.17
N VAL A 480 -6.42 -0.74 -1.36
CA VAL A 480 -6.17 -0.29 0.03
C VAL A 480 -5.53 1.09 0.08
N PHE A 481 -4.54 1.32 -0.77
CA PHE A 481 -3.92 2.61 -0.94
C PHE A 481 -4.94 3.69 -1.30
N THR A 482 -5.80 3.44 -2.29
CA THR A 482 -6.81 4.40 -2.75
C THR A 482 -7.81 4.75 -1.65
N ARG A 483 -8.32 3.74 -0.95
CA ARG A 483 -9.24 3.93 0.18
C ARG A 483 -8.63 4.86 1.22
N ASN A 484 -7.40 4.60 1.65
CA ASN A 484 -6.81 5.33 2.77
C ASN A 484 -6.39 6.75 2.41
N ARG A 485 -5.86 6.95 1.20
CA ARG A 485 -5.41 8.30 0.78
C ARG A 485 -6.56 9.24 0.46
N LEU A 486 -7.73 8.70 0.10
CA LEU A 486 -8.89 9.50 -0.26
C LEU A 486 -10.03 9.39 0.76
N LYS A 487 -9.77 8.81 1.94
CA LYS A 487 -10.73 8.72 3.05
C LYS A 487 -11.14 10.11 3.52
N GLY A 488 -12.44 10.31 3.71
CA GLY A 488 -13.02 11.56 4.22
C GLY A 488 -13.12 12.70 3.21
N GLN A 489 -12.84 12.43 1.93
CA GLN A 489 -13.14 13.39 0.87
C GLN A 489 -14.64 13.37 0.55
N ALA A 490 -15.24 14.53 0.30
CA ALA A 490 -16.69 14.64 0.04
C ALA A 490 -17.16 13.87 -1.19
N PHE A 491 -16.26 13.63 -2.16
CA PHE A 491 -16.55 12.92 -3.40
C PHE A 491 -16.24 11.41 -3.34
N THR A 492 -15.82 10.88 -2.18
CA THR A 492 -15.49 9.46 -2.02
C THR A 492 -16.42 8.75 -1.06
N ALA A 493 -16.66 7.47 -1.29
CA ALA A 493 -17.29 6.58 -0.31
C ALA A 493 -16.57 5.24 -0.26
N HIS A 494 -16.40 4.72 0.94
CA HIS A 494 -15.69 3.46 1.19
C HIS A 494 -16.65 2.49 1.87
N VAL A 495 -17.07 1.46 1.14
CA VAL A 495 -18.05 0.47 1.58
C VAL A 495 -17.36 -0.86 1.80
N THR A 496 -17.85 -1.61 2.77
CA THR A 496 -17.34 -2.93 3.12
C THR A 496 -18.50 -3.91 3.17
N LEU A 497 -18.37 -5.06 2.48
CA LEU A 497 -19.35 -6.14 2.48
C LEU A 497 -18.84 -7.29 3.33
N SER A 498 -19.42 -7.47 4.51
CA SER A 498 -19.06 -8.52 5.47
C SER A 498 -19.70 -9.87 5.17
N ARG A 499 -20.93 -9.88 4.64
CA ARG A 499 -21.75 -11.08 4.48
C ARG A 499 -21.94 -11.45 3.02
N GLY A 500 -21.52 -12.65 2.65
CA GLY A 500 -21.88 -13.28 1.40
C GLY A 500 -23.26 -13.93 1.50
N GLU A 501 -24.05 -13.85 0.43
CA GLU A 501 -25.34 -14.56 0.31
C GLU A 501 -25.10 -15.82 -0.53
N ARG A 502 -24.15 -16.63 -0.08
CA ARG A 502 -23.75 -17.86 -0.77
C ARG A 502 -24.70 -18.99 -0.39
N SER A 503 -24.70 -20.05 -1.20
CA SER A 503 -25.33 -21.30 -0.79
C SER A 503 -24.67 -21.81 0.50
N PRO A 504 -25.38 -22.57 1.35
CA PRO A 504 -24.81 -23.14 2.58
C PRO A 504 -23.49 -23.90 2.35
N LEU A 505 -23.35 -24.55 1.18
CA LEU A 505 -22.12 -25.24 0.77
C LEU A 505 -20.95 -24.26 0.57
N ALA A 506 -21.17 -23.16 -0.15
CA ALA A 506 -20.12 -22.20 -0.46
C ALA A 506 -19.79 -21.28 0.72
N GLU A 507 -20.71 -21.11 1.67
CA GLU A 507 -20.44 -20.47 2.97
C GLU A 507 -19.62 -21.38 3.88
N ALA A 508 -19.99 -22.67 4.00
CA ALA A 508 -19.20 -23.66 4.74
C ALA A 508 -17.78 -23.81 4.16
N GLY A 509 -17.65 -23.87 2.83
CA GLY A 509 -16.34 -23.94 2.17
C GLY A 509 -15.45 -22.72 2.43
N ALA A 510 -16.02 -21.51 2.50
CA ALA A 510 -15.23 -20.30 2.78
C ALA A 510 -14.83 -20.13 4.25
N GLN A 511 -15.56 -20.78 5.17
CA GLN A 511 -15.27 -20.72 6.62
C GLN A 511 -14.39 -21.87 7.11
N LEU A 512 -14.51 -23.06 6.50
CA LEU A 512 -13.90 -24.30 7.00
C LEU A 512 -12.68 -24.78 6.19
N MET A 513 -12.44 -24.23 5.00
CA MET A 513 -11.27 -24.50 4.15
C MET A 513 -10.47 -23.22 3.93
#